data_AF-A8PZS8-F1
#
_entry.id   AF-A8PZS8-F1
#
_cell.length_a   1.000
_cell.length_b   1.000
_cell.length_c   1.000
_cell.angle_alpha   90.00
_cell.angle_beta   90.00
_cell.angle_gamma   90.00
#
_symmetry.space_group_name_H-M   'P 1'
#
loop_
_entity.id
_entity.type
_entity.pdbx_description
1 polymer ?
#
loop_
_entity_poly.entity_id
_entity_poly.type
_entity_poly.pdbx_seq_one_letter_code
_entity_poly.pdbx_strand_id
1 'polypeptide(L)'
;MGKRKRSGRDTASSVLLKQEAHHPNVLSGRVVIPQKRWYRQRAHANPFSDHSLAYPSQPSEMDWSVHYPEMCAKNAPEQRKVEFADIGCGFGGLLMRLAPLFPDTLMLGMEIRAQVTQYVEDKIQALRLAHKQSKNAGLESEQGQQQQEQELDAEDSTSADPNDEDSEERRHNESLVKHAGDVPGGYENVSVIRTNAMKFLPNFFEQGQLTKIFFLFPDPHFKARKHKARIISPTLLAEYAYVLRPGGIVYTVTDVRDLHEWMVKHLTNFPLFHRIPDDDASLQHDPCVDAVMHSTEEGRKVERNEGDKYFAAFVRLDDPPVGEE
;
A
#
# COMPACT_ATOMS: atom_id res chain seq x y z
N MET A 1 37.52 -38.86 17.75
CA MET A 1 37.15 -37.49 17.34
C MET A 1 35.69 -37.49 16.88
N GLY A 2 34.79 -37.01 17.74
CA GLY A 2 33.34 -37.14 17.56
C GLY A 2 32.77 -36.11 16.57
N LYS A 3 31.93 -36.60 15.65
CA LYS A 3 31.06 -35.78 14.79
C LYS A 3 29.90 -35.24 15.61
N ARG A 4 29.83 -33.92 15.83
CA ARG A 4 28.65 -33.27 16.43
C ARG A 4 27.63 -32.91 15.33
N LYS A 5 26.51 -33.63 15.35
CA LYS A 5 25.22 -33.24 14.75
C LYS A 5 24.82 -31.85 15.27
N ARG A 6 24.57 -30.88 14.38
CA ARG A 6 23.78 -29.69 14.71
C ARG A 6 22.33 -29.99 14.36
N SER A 7 21.53 -30.25 15.39
CA SER A 7 20.07 -30.22 15.30
C SER A 7 19.63 -28.78 15.02
N GLY A 8 19.05 -28.52 13.86
CA GLY A 8 18.32 -27.28 13.61
C GLY A 8 17.06 -27.28 14.48
N ARG A 9 17.03 -26.39 15.48
CA ARG A 9 15.77 -25.93 16.06
C ARG A 9 15.34 -24.74 15.21
N ASP A 10 14.27 -24.93 14.44
CA ASP A 10 13.42 -23.83 14.01
C ASP A 10 12.93 -23.11 15.26
N THR A 11 13.48 -21.94 15.49
CA THR A 11 12.89 -20.93 16.35
C THR A 11 12.93 -19.64 15.57
N ALA A 12 11.93 -19.47 14.70
CA ALA A 12 11.45 -18.14 14.35
C ALA A 12 10.86 -17.52 15.63
N SER A 13 11.75 -17.14 16.57
CA SER A 13 11.36 -16.32 17.70
C SER A 13 11.20 -14.93 17.14
N SER A 14 9.95 -14.60 16.82
CA SER A 14 9.50 -13.25 16.52
C SER A 14 10.16 -12.26 17.48
N VAL A 15 10.75 -11.20 16.92
CA VAL A 15 11.35 -10.08 17.68
C VAL A 15 10.30 -9.38 18.57
N LEU A 16 9.02 -9.72 18.43
CA LEU A 16 7.89 -9.21 19.21
C LEU A 16 7.71 -9.88 20.59
N LEU A 17 8.45 -10.94 20.93
CA LEU A 17 8.31 -11.64 22.23
C LEU A 17 8.79 -10.85 23.47
N LYS A 18 9.07 -9.55 23.33
CA LYS A 18 9.33 -8.62 24.45
C LYS A 18 8.36 -7.43 24.51
N GLN A 19 7.30 -7.42 23.70
CA GLN A 19 6.19 -6.49 23.87
C GLN A 19 5.10 -7.21 24.65
N GLU A 20 4.69 -6.60 25.76
CA GLU A 20 3.77 -7.18 26.74
C GLU A 20 2.42 -7.56 26.14
N ALA A 21 1.63 -8.32 26.90
CA ALA A 21 0.42 -9.06 26.52
C ALA A 21 -0.80 -8.24 26.03
N HIS A 22 -0.61 -7.00 25.57
CA HIS A 22 -1.62 -6.14 24.97
C HIS A 22 -1.22 -5.83 23.52
N HIS A 23 -2.22 -5.68 22.63
CA HIS A 23 -2.11 -5.48 21.17
C HIS A 23 -0.75 -4.90 20.69
N PRO A 24 -0.10 -5.43 19.63
CA PRO A 24 1.24 -5.01 19.19
C PRO A 24 1.42 -3.51 18.86
N ASN A 25 0.32 -2.76 18.81
CA ASN A 25 0.27 -1.33 18.50
C ASN A 25 -0.15 -0.46 19.70
N VAL A 26 -0.19 -1.01 20.92
CA VAL A 26 -0.50 -0.24 22.14
C VAL A 26 0.68 -0.34 23.10
N LEU A 27 1.29 0.80 23.41
CA LEU A 27 2.35 0.91 24.39
C LEU A 27 1.94 1.92 25.45
N SER A 28 1.88 1.49 26.71
CA SER A 28 1.47 2.35 27.85
C SER A 28 0.14 3.09 27.62
N GLY A 29 -0.84 2.40 27.03
CA GLY A 29 -2.17 2.96 26.74
C GLY A 29 -2.24 3.87 25.51
N ARG A 30 -1.11 4.15 24.84
CA ARG A 30 -1.06 4.98 23.63
C ARG A 30 -0.93 4.09 22.39
N VAL A 31 -1.64 4.47 21.33
CA VAL A 31 -1.48 3.81 20.02
C VAL A 31 -0.15 4.21 19.40
N VAL A 32 0.60 3.21 18.91
CA VAL A 32 1.91 3.37 18.31
C VAL A 32 1.94 2.67 16.95
N ILE A 33 2.43 3.39 15.94
CA ILE A 33 2.72 2.84 14.62
C ILE A 33 4.09 2.13 14.66
N PRO A 34 4.24 0.94 14.06
CA PRO A 34 5.53 0.24 13.96
C PRO A 34 6.61 1.14 13.31
N GLN A 35 7.88 0.95 13.66
CA GLN A 35 8.99 1.67 13.01
C GLN A 35 9.63 0.80 11.93
N LYS A 36 9.84 1.36 10.74
CA LYS A 36 10.35 0.63 9.57
C LYS A 36 11.66 -0.09 9.81
N ARG A 37 12.55 0.48 10.64
CA ARG A 37 13.87 -0.08 10.94
C ARG A 37 13.82 -1.53 11.46
N TRP A 38 12.69 -1.95 12.04
CA TRP A 38 12.51 -3.32 12.54
C TRP A 38 11.91 -4.30 11.51
N TYR A 39 11.47 -3.81 10.36
CA TYR A 39 10.82 -4.57 9.29
C TYR A 39 11.69 -4.63 8.01
N ARG A 40 13.00 -4.45 8.13
CA ARG A 40 13.93 -4.34 6.99
C ARG A 40 14.15 -5.68 6.27
N GLN A 41 13.61 -5.76 5.06
CA GLN A 41 13.95 -6.79 4.06
C GLN A 41 14.65 -6.16 2.85
N ARG A 42 15.51 -6.91 2.14
CA ARG A 42 16.07 -6.44 0.86
C ARG A 42 14.94 -6.03 -0.09
N ALA A 43 15.04 -4.84 -0.69
CA ALA A 43 14.05 -4.29 -1.62
C ALA A 43 13.77 -5.22 -2.80
N HIS A 44 14.81 -5.92 -3.27
CA HIS A 44 14.69 -6.86 -4.38
C HIS A 44 14.32 -8.26 -3.88
N ALA A 45 13.03 -8.59 -3.90
CA ALA A 45 12.58 -9.97 -3.88
C ALA A 45 12.67 -10.57 -5.29
N ASN A 46 12.97 -11.85 -5.42
CA ASN A 46 12.81 -12.53 -6.70
C ASN A 46 11.31 -12.77 -6.90
N PRO A 47 10.64 -12.16 -7.91
CA PRO A 47 9.22 -12.43 -8.15
C PRO A 47 8.94 -13.91 -8.45
N PHE A 48 9.96 -14.68 -8.82
CA PHE A 48 9.81 -16.10 -9.13
C PHE A 48 10.06 -17.05 -7.94
N SER A 49 10.38 -16.56 -6.73
CA SER A 49 10.54 -17.42 -5.55
C SER A 49 9.25 -17.48 -4.72
N ASP A 50 8.38 -18.44 -5.02
CA ASP A 50 7.04 -18.58 -4.42
C ASP A 50 7.02 -19.38 -3.11
N HIS A 51 8.02 -19.25 -2.25
CA HIS A 51 7.94 -19.92 -0.95
C HIS A 51 6.91 -19.17 -0.07
N SER A 52 5.72 -19.78 0.04
CA SER A 52 4.61 -19.38 0.93
C SER A 52 3.82 -18.13 0.52
N LEU A 53 3.31 -18.09 -0.72
CA LEU A 53 2.26 -17.15 -1.16
C LEU A 53 0.97 -17.93 -1.43
N ALA A 54 -0.16 -17.46 -0.90
CA ALA A 54 -1.48 -18.03 -1.16
C ALA A 54 -2.22 -17.16 -2.17
N TYR A 55 -2.84 -17.79 -3.16
CA TYR A 55 -3.68 -17.14 -4.16
C TYR A 55 -5.06 -17.78 -4.11
N PRO A 56 -6.15 -17.00 -4.18
CA PRO A 56 -7.47 -17.58 -4.40
C PRO A 56 -7.49 -18.35 -5.73
N SER A 57 -8.33 -19.38 -5.85
CA SER A 57 -8.49 -20.13 -7.11
C SER A 57 -9.20 -19.30 -8.19
N GLN A 58 -10.09 -18.40 -7.77
CA GLN A 58 -10.85 -17.47 -8.61
C GLN A 58 -11.36 -16.28 -7.74
N PRO A 59 -11.77 -15.14 -8.34
CA PRO A 59 -12.14 -13.95 -7.58
C PRO A 59 -13.23 -14.16 -6.53
N SER A 60 -14.22 -15.01 -6.80
CA SER A 60 -15.32 -15.29 -5.87
C SER A 60 -14.90 -16.06 -4.61
N GLU A 61 -13.71 -16.68 -4.61
CA GLU A 61 -13.16 -17.42 -3.47
C GLU A 61 -12.28 -16.53 -2.58
N MET A 62 -12.11 -15.25 -2.93
CA MET A 62 -11.36 -14.30 -2.12
C MET A 62 -12.23 -13.77 -0.97
N ASP A 63 -11.84 -14.08 0.28
CA ASP A 63 -12.50 -13.56 1.48
C ASP A 63 -12.00 -12.15 1.82
N TRP A 64 -12.66 -11.13 1.28
CA TRP A 64 -12.35 -9.73 1.56
C TRP A 64 -12.70 -9.29 2.99
N SER A 65 -13.51 -10.05 3.73
CA SER A 65 -13.92 -9.68 5.09
C SER A 65 -12.75 -9.70 6.09
N VAL A 66 -11.71 -10.48 5.80
CA VAL A 66 -10.45 -10.47 6.57
C VAL A 66 -9.73 -9.13 6.48
N HIS A 67 -9.84 -8.46 5.32
CA HIS A 67 -9.14 -7.21 5.02
C HIS A 67 -9.96 -5.97 5.40
N TYR A 68 -11.28 -6.04 5.20
CA TYR A 68 -12.22 -4.94 5.39
C TYR A 68 -13.39 -5.38 6.27
N PRO A 69 -13.17 -5.71 7.55
CA PRO A 69 -14.18 -6.34 8.40
C PRO A 69 -15.44 -5.48 8.61
N GLU A 70 -15.31 -4.16 8.64
CA GLU A 70 -16.47 -3.26 8.81
C GLU A 70 -17.28 -3.07 7.53
N MET A 71 -16.66 -3.27 6.35
CA MET A 71 -17.26 -2.94 5.06
C MET A 71 -17.62 -4.16 4.20
N CYS A 72 -17.00 -5.31 4.47
CA CYS A 72 -17.25 -6.58 3.79
C CYS A 72 -17.81 -7.64 4.76
N ALA A 73 -18.37 -7.23 5.90
CA ALA A 73 -19.06 -8.16 6.80
C ALA A 73 -20.17 -8.90 6.05
N LYS A 74 -20.40 -10.18 6.37
CA LYS A 74 -21.45 -11.00 5.73
C LYS A 74 -22.86 -10.40 5.82
N ASN A 75 -23.09 -9.57 6.83
CA ASN A 75 -24.37 -8.89 7.08
C ASN A 75 -24.38 -7.44 6.56
N ALA A 76 -23.34 -7.00 5.85
CA ALA A 76 -23.29 -5.66 5.28
C ALA A 76 -24.42 -5.50 4.25
N PRO A 77 -25.11 -4.33 4.23
CA PRO A 77 -26.22 -4.09 3.32
C PRO A 77 -25.81 -4.11 1.84
N GLU A 78 -24.54 -3.84 1.56
CA GLU A 78 -23.96 -3.90 0.21
C GLU A 78 -22.59 -4.57 0.29
N GLN A 79 -22.32 -5.50 -0.61
CA GLN A 79 -21.01 -6.13 -0.74
C GLN A 79 -20.09 -5.21 -1.53
N ARG A 80 -19.29 -4.41 -0.80
CA ARG A 80 -18.27 -3.55 -1.42
C ARG A 80 -17.15 -4.39 -2.03
N LYS A 81 -16.59 -3.92 -3.13
CA LYS A 81 -15.45 -4.56 -3.83
C LYS A 81 -14.24 -3.64 -3.80
N VAL A 82 -13.05 -4.23 -3.83
CA VAL A 82 -11.81 -3.49 -4.06
C VAL A 82 -11.87 -2.86 -5.43
N GLU A 83 -11.67 -1.54 -5.49
CA GLU A 83 -11.70 -0.75 -6.73
C GLU A 83 -10.31 -0.18 -7.07
N PHE A 84 -9.46 0.05 -6.07
CA PHE A 84 -8.11 0.59 -6.27
C PHE A 84 -7.06 -0.48 -5.91
N ALA A 85 -6.04 -0.63 -6.76
CA ALA A 85 -4.91 -1.52 -6.49
C ALA A 85 -3.57 -0.77 -6.57
N ASP A 86 -2.81 -0.77 -5.48
CA ASP A 86 -1.46 -0.25 -5.40
C ASP A 86 -0.44 -1.39 -5.54
N ILE A 87 0.13 -1.52 -6.74
CA ILE A 87 0.97 -2.66 -7.13
C ILE A 87 2.42 -2.39 -6.74
N GLY A 88 2.92 -3.18 -5.79
CA GLY A 88 4.21 -2.93 -5.17
C GLY A 88 4.14 -1.75 -4.19
N CYS A 89 3.12 -1.72 -3.34
CA CYS A 89 2.79 -0.56 -2.48
C CYS A 89 3.87 -0.14 -1.48
N GLY A 90 4.94 -0.92 -1.33
CA GLY A 90 6.01 -0.64 -0.37
C GLY A 90 5.44 -0.51 1.04
N PHE A 91 5.82 0.57 1.74
CA PHE A 91 5.35 0.85 3.10
C PHE A 91 3.97 1.54 3.16
N GLY A 92 3.19 1.48 2.07
CA GLY A 92 1.76 1.83 2.05
C GLY A 92 1.45 3.33 2.12
N GLY A 93 2.42 4.20 1.84
CA GLY A 93 2.25 5.66 1.91
C GLY A 93 1.08 6.18 1.06
N LEU A 94 0.91 5.64 -0.14
CA LEU A 94 -0.21 5.98 -1.03
C LEU A 94 -1.56 5.62 -0.40
N LEU A 95 -1.69 4.40 0.14
CA LEU A 95 -2.93 3.95 0.79
C LEU A 95 -3.33 4.88 1.93
N MET A 96 -2.40 5.25 2.80
CA MET A 96 -2.69 6.17 3.91
C MET A 96 -3.12 7.56 3.43
N ARG A 97 -2.57 8.03 2.30
CA ARG A 97 -2.93 9.32 1.72
C ARG A 97 -4.32 9.28 1.05
N LEU A 98 -4.64 8.20 0.35
CA LEU A 98 -5.89 8.07 -0.40
C LEU A 98 -7.07 7.68 0.50
N ALA A 99 -6.85 6.94 1.59
CA ALA A 99 -7.89 6.53 2.53
C ALA A 99 -8.89 7.65 2.91
N PRO A 100 -8.46 8.83 3.39
CA PRO A 100 -9.38 9.94 3.70
C PRO A 100 -10.02 10.60 2.48
N LEU A 101 -9.40 10.51 1.30
CA LEU A 101 -9.88 11.16 0.08
C LEU A 101 -11.02 10.38 -0.59
N PHE A 102 -11.04 9.06 -0.39
CA PHE A 102 -12.06 8.17 -0.93
C PHE A 102 -12.58 7.22 0.16
N PRO A 103 -13.25 7.74 1.21
CA PRO A 103 -13.63 6.96 2.39
C PRO A 103 -14.53 5.76 2.08
N ASP A 104 -15.23 5.79 0.95
CA ASP A 104 -16.12 4.71 0.52
C ASP A 104 -15.49 3.70 -0.43
N THR A 105 -14.30 3.96 -0.94
CA THR A 105 -13.63 3.13 -1.94
C THR A 105 -12.63 2.19 -1.28
N LEU A 106 -12.80 0.88 -1.48
CA LEU A 106 -11.85 -0.11 -0.98
C LEU A 106 -10.58 -0.14 -1.83
N MET A 107 -9.42 -0.09 -1.16
CA MET A 107 -8.10 -0.05 -1.80
C MET A 107 -7.15 -1.09 -1.22
N LEU A 108 -6.48 -1.82 -2.11
CA LEU A 108 -5.58 -2.90 -1.74
C LEU A 108 -4.13 -2.58 -2.15
N GLY A 109 -3.22 -2.59 -1.18
CA GLY A 109 -1.79 -2.71 -1.46
C GLY A 109 -1.39 -4.15 -1.73
N MET A 110 -0.63 -4.38 -2.79
CA MET A 110 -0.07 -5.69 -3.13
C MET A 110 1.45 -5.63 -3.02
N GLU A 111 2.04 -6.33 -2.05
CA GLU A 111 3.49 -6.31 -1.80
C GLU A 111 4.03 -7.73 -1.63
N ILE A 112 5.21 -8.00 -2.17
CA ILE A 112 5.79 -9.36 -2.17
C ILE A 112 6.63 -9.63 -0.92
N ARG A 113 7.20 -8.58 -0.32
CA ARG A 113 8.08 -8.65 0.87
C ARG A 113 7.25 -8.83 2.13
N ALA A 114 7.48 -9.95 2.82
CA ALA A 114 6.72 -10.32 4.02
C ALA A 114 6.84 -9.29 5.14
N GLN A 115 8.05 -8.82 5.43
CA GLN A 115 8.24 -7.85 6.52
C GLN A 115 7.63 -6.48 6.19
N VAL A 116 7.70 -6.06 4.92
CA VAL A 116 7.10 -4.79 4.48
C VAL A 116 5.57 -4.89 4.52
N THR A 117 5.01 -6.02 4.07
CA THR A 117 3.56 -6.27 4.20
C THR A 117 3.12 -6.24 5.66
N GLN A 118 3.85 -6.90 6.57
CA GLN A 118 3.52 -6.90 7.99
C GLN A 118 3.56 -5.48 8.58
N TYR A 119 4.56 -4.68 8.22
CA TYR A 119 4.61 -3.27 8.64
C TYR A 119 3.36 -2.51 8.23
N VAL A 120 2.92 -2.66 6.97
CA VAL A 120 1.74 -1.96 6.45
C VAL A 120 0.48 -2.43 7.15
N GLU A 121 0.34 -3.73 7.39
CA GLU A 121 -0.78 -4.30 8.15
C GLU A 121 -0.84 -3.73 9.57
N ASP A 122 0.27 -3.79 10.31
CA ASP A 122 0.39 -3.27 11.67
C ASP A 122 0.12 -1.74 11.71
N LYS A 123 0.54 -1.00 10.68
CA LYS A 123 0.29 0.45 10.55
C LYS A 123 -1.19 0.75 10.33
N ILE A 124 -1.87 0.00 9.45
CA ILE A 124 -3.32 0.14 9.21
C ILE A 124 -4.09 -0.17 10.49
N GLN A 125 -3.74 -1.26 11.19
CA GLN A 125 -4.37 -1.63 12.46
C GLN A 125 -4.19 -0.55 13.53
N ALA A 126 -2.99 0.03 13.65
CA ALA A 126 -2.75 1.16 14.55
C ALA A 126 -3.66 2.36 14.21
N LEU A 127 -3.75 2.75 12.94
CA LEU A 127 -4.56 3.89 12.53
C LEU A 127 -6.07 3.68 12.78
N ARG A 128 -6.58 2.48 12.48
CA ARG A 128 -7.97 2.10 12.80
C ARG A 128 -8.23 2.13 14.31
N LEU A 129 -7.29 1.64 15.10
CA LEU A 129 -7.39 1.66 16.57
C LEU A 129 -7.37 3.09 17.12
N ALA A 130 -6.48 3.96 16.61
CA ALA A 130 -6.42 5.37 16.99
C ALA A 130 -7.74 6.09 16.67
N HIS A 131 -8.31 5.86 15.48
CA HIS A 131 -9.62 6.41 15.10
C HIS A 131 -10.73 5.98 16.07
N LYS A 132 -10.78 4.69 16.43
CA LYS A 132 -11.76 4.14 17.37
C LYS A 132 -11.62 4.74 18.78
N GLN A 133 -10.39 4.89 19.28
CA GLN A 133 -10.13 5.50 20.58
C GLN A 133 -10.57 6.97 20.62
N SER A 134 -10.26 7.75 19.58
CA SER A 134 -10.69 9.15 19.49
C SER A 134 -12.22 9.29 19.48
N LYS A 135 -12.95 8.41 18.79
CA LYS A 135 -14.42 8.40 18.81
C LYS A 135 -14.99 8.06 20.19
N ASN A 136 -14.43 7.07 20.87
CA ASN A 136 -14.88 6.69 22.21
C ASN A 136 -14.63 7.81 23.24
N ALA A 137 -13.47 8.47 23.18
CA ALA A 137 -13.18 9.63 24.03
C ALA A 137 -14.11 10.83 23.76
N GLY A 138 -14.52 11.03 22.50
CA GLY A 138 -15.53 12.04 22.14
C GLY A 138 -16.93 11.74 22.67
N LEU A 139 -17.29 10.45 22.80
CA LEU A 139 -18.57 10.01 23.38
C LEU A 139 -18.59 10.08 24.92
N GLU A 140 -17.45 9.78 25.57
CA GLU A 140 -17.31 9.89 27.04
C GLU A 140 -17.26 11.35 27.52
N SER A 141 -16.79 12.28 26.69
CA SER A 141 -16.76 13.72 27.01
C SER A 141 -18.12 14.42 26.92
N GLU A 142 -19.16 13.79 26.36
CA GLU A 142 -20.55 14.23 26.48
C GLU A 142 -21.23 13.76 27.79
N GLN A 143 -20.58 12.90 28.57
CA GLN A 143 -21.04 12.47 29.90
C GLN A 143 -19.92 12.61 30.94
N GLY A 144 -19.59 13.86 31.29
CA GLY A 144 -18.84 14.16 32.52
C GLY A 144 -17.63 15.06 32.30
N GLN A 145 -17.81 16.34 32.64
CA GLN A 145 -16.68 17.21 32.95
C GLN A 145 -16.03 16.73 34.26
N GLN A 146 -14.74 16.37 34.23
CA GLN A 146 -13.67 16.99 35.05
C GLN A 146 -12.34 16.21 35.02
N GLN A 147 -11.27 16.95 34.70
CA GLN A 147 -9.90 16.88 35.24
C GLN A 147 -9.06 15.59 35.07
N GLN A 148 -8.02 15.68 34.22
CA GLN A 148 -6.63 15.84 34.68
C GLN A 148 -5.69 16.02 33.48
N GLU A 149 -5.28 17.26 33.22
CA GLU A 149 -4.02 17.55 32.55
C GLU A 149 -2.95 17.69 33.64
N GLN A 150 -2.05 16.72 33.77
CA GLN A 150 -0.69 16.96 34.24
C GLN A 150 0.23 15.75 34.06
N GLU A 151 1.41 16.06 33.49
CA GLU A 151 2.71 15.39 33.61
C GLU A 151 2.94 14.04 32.92
N LEU A 152 3.77 14.06 31.87
CA LEU A 152 5.10 13.44 31.87
C LEU A 152 5.84 13.81 30.58
N ASP A 153 6.43 15.01 30.57
CA ASP A 153 7.58 15.34 29.74
C ASP A 153 8.84 14.88 30.48
N ALA A 154 9.20 13.61 30.34
CA ALA A 154 10.56 13.14 30.61
C ALA A 154 10.78 11.75 30.00
N GLU A 155 11.90 11.64 29.28
CA GLU A 155 12.56 10.42 28.78
C GLU A 155 12.29 9.99 27.32
N ASP A 156 12.79 10.79 26.38
CA ASP A 156 13.73 10.29 25.37
C ASP A 156 14.57 11.47 24.86
N SER A 157 15.57 11.88 25.66
CA SER A 157 16.64 12.78 25.20
C SER A 157 17.81 11.95 24.67
N THR A 158 17.55 11.11 23.68
CA THR A 158 18.60 10.80 22.72
C THR A 158 18.68 11.99 21.76
N SER A 159 19.88 12.56 21.61
CA SER A 159 20.16 13.65 20.68
C SER A 159 19.95 13.15 19.25
N ALA A 160 18.70 13.11 18.80
CA ALA A 160 18.36 12.77 17.45
C ALA A 160 18.78 13.95 16.56
N ASP A 161 19.64 13.68 15.58
CA ASP A 161 19.91 14.60 14.49
C ASP A 161 18.56 14.95 13.84
N PRO A 162 18.16 16.25 13.78
CA PRO A 162 16.90 16.65 13.18
C PRO A 162 16.76 16.26 11.69
N ASN A 163 17.84 15.80 11.05
CA ASN A 163 17.88 15.29 9.68
C ASN A 163 17.93 13.75 9.56
N ASP A 164 17.74 12.99 10.64
CA ASP A 164 17.68 11.52 10.56
C ASP A 164 16.33 11.05 9.95
N GLU A 165 16.38 10.20 8.92
CA GLU A 165 15.19 9.70 8.21
C GLU A 165 14.21 8.98 9.16
N ASP A 166 14.73 8.30 10.18
CA ASP A 166 13.93 7.63 11.20
C ASP A 166 13.15 8.66 12.07
N SER A 167 13.68 9.87 12.25
CA SER A 167 13.04 10.94 13.05
C SER A 167 11.89 11.63 12.32
N GLU A 168 12.05 11.90 11.01
CA GLU A 168 10.96 12.44 10.17
C GLU A 168 9.79 11.46 10.07
N GLU A 169 10.09 10.18 9.86
CA GLU A 169 9.08 9.12 9.82
C GLU A 169 8.30 9.07 11.13
N ARG A 170 9.01 9.14 12.27
CA ARG A 170 8.39 9.11 13.59
C ARG A 170 7.40 10.27 13.77
N ARG A 171 7.81 11.50 13.45
CA ARG A 171 6.95 12.69 13.52
C ARG A 171 5.74 12.57 12.60
N HIS A 172 5.94 12.04 11.39
CA HIS A 172 4.84 11.83 10.45
C HIS A 172 3.83 10.80 10.99
N ASN A 173 4.31 9.67 11.52
CA ASN A 173 3.47 8.63 12.10
C ASN A 173 2.74 9.12 13.37
N GLU A 174 3.40 9.88 14.24
CA GLU A 174 2.77 10.53 15.40
C GLU A 174 1.65 11.49 14.95
N SER A 175 1.88 12.26 13.89
CA SER A 175 0.85 13.14 13.31
C SER A 175 -0.35 12.34 12.77
N LEU A 176 -0.12 11.22 12.07
CA LEU A 176 -1.20 10.37 11.57
C LEU A 176 -2.07 9.81 12.70
N VAL A 177 -1.46 9.33 13.79
CA VAL A 177 -2.20 8.84 14.98
C VAL A 177 -3.00 9.98 15.62
N LYS A 178 -2.38 11.15 15.80
CA LYS A 178 -3.02 12.32 16.44
C LYS A 178 -4.29 12.76 15.71
N HIS A 179 -4.27 12.73 14.38
CA HIS A 179 -5.40 13.19 13.55
C HIS A 179 -6.30 12.03 13.09
N ALA A 180 -6.04 10.79 13.53
CA ALA A 180 -6.80 9.63 13.08
C ALA A 180 -8.30 9.75 13.40
N GLY A 181 -8.67 10.40 14.51
CA GLY A 181 -10.07 10.63 14.90
C GLY A 181 -10.89 11.42 13.87
N ASP A 182 -10.26 12.35 13.16
CA ASP A 182 -10.91 13.23 12.18
C ASP A 182 -10.93 12.65 10.76
N VAL A 183 -10.31 11.48 10.55
CA VAL A 183 -10.19 10.86 9.23
C VAL A 183 -11.53 10.24 8.79
N PRO A 184 -12.11 10.69 7.67
CA PRO A 184 -13.28 10.04 7.08
C PRO A 184 -13.00 8.56 6.80
N GLY A 185 -13.94 7.68 7.19
CA GLY A 185 -13.79 6.23 7.02
C GLY A 185 -12.77 5.55 7.92
N GLY A 186 -12.00 6.28 8.75
CA GLY A 186 -11.14 5.71 9.80
C GLY A 186 -10.07 4.72 9.32
N TYR A 187 -9.63 4.80 8.06
CA TYR A 187 -8.74 3.83 7.40
C TYR A 187 -9.30 2.40 7.31
N GLU A 188 -10.61 2.21 7.48
CA GLU A 188 -11.27 0.91 7.30
C GLU A 188 -11.32 0.49 5.82
N ASN A 189 -11.05 1.42 4.89
CA ASN A 189 -11.09 1.26 3.44
C ASN A 189 -9.76 0.87 2.78
N VAL A 190 -8.70 0.72 3.55
CA VAL A 190 -7.40 0.30 3.02
C VAL A 190 -6.93 -0.99 3.67
N SER A 191 -6.30 -1.86 2.87
CA SER A 191 -5.65 -3.07 3.36
C SER A 191 -4.42 -3.39 2.52
N VAL A 192 -3.67 -4.41 2.94
CA VAL A 192 -2.50 -4.92 2.22
C VAL A 192 -2.57 -6.44 2.14
N ILE A 193 -2.06 -7.01 1.06
CA ILE A 193 -1.89 -8.46 0.90
C ILE A 193 -0.48 -8.80 0.44
N ARG A 194 0.07 -9.87 1.02
CA ARG A 194 1.36 -10.41 0.59
C ARG A 194 1.17 -11.24 -0.66
N THR A 195 1.62 -10.76 -1.81
CA THR A 195 1.40 -11.42 -3.10
C THR A 195 2.44 -11.02 -4.14
N ASN A 196 2.60 -11.83 -5.18
CA ASN A 196 3.30 -11.41 -6.38
C ASN A 196 2.28 -10.94 -7.41
N ALA A 197 2.16 -9.62 -7.59
CA ALA A 197 1.24 -9.02 -8.56
C ALA A 197 1.57 -9.34 -10.03
N MET A 198 2.74 -9.91 -10.33
CA MET A 198 3.05 -10.44 -11.67
C MET A 198 2.45 -11.83 -11.92
N LYS A 199 1.74 -12.41 -10.95
CA LYS A 199 1.14 -13.73 -11.04
C LYS A 199 -0.30 -13.67 -10.58
N PHE A 200 -1.20 -14.21 -11.39
CA PHE A 200 -2.57 -14.49 -10.97
C PHE A 200 -3.31 -13.24 -10.48
N LEU A 201 -3.06 -12.06 -11.06
CA LEU A 201 -3.85 -10.88 -10.73
C LEU A 201 -5.36 -11.11 -11.01
N PRO A 202 -5.75 -11.77 -12.13
CA PRO A 202 -7.15 -12.16 -12.37
C PRO A 202 -7.74 -13.17 -11.38
N ASN A 203 -6.94 -13.76 -10.48
CA ASN A 203 -7.48 -14.61 -9.43
C ASN A 203 -8.03 -13.77 -8.26
N PHE A 204 -7.53 -12.55 -8.04
CA PHE A 204 -8.02 -11.67 -6.98
C PHE A 204 -9.22 -10.85 -7.41
N PHE A 205 -9.27 -10.42 -8.67
CA PHE A 205 -10.22 -9.43 -9.15
C PHE A 205 -11.05 -9.96 -10.31
N GLU A 206 -12.35 -9.67 -10.28
CA GLU A 206 -13.24 -9.91 -11.42
C GLU A 206 -12.87 -9.02 -12.61
N GLN A 207 -13.39 -9.37 -13.79
CA GLN A 207 -13.25 -8.54 -14.99
C GLN A 207 -13.81 -7.14 -14.73
N GLY A 208 -13.02 -6.11 -15.00
CA GLY A 208 -13.42 -4.72 -14.82
C GLY A 208 -13.75 -4.32 -13.38
N GLN A 209 -13.28 -5.07 -12.37
CA GLN A 209 -13.54 -4.72 -10.98
C GLN A 209 -12.81 -3.44 -10.56
N LEU A 210 -11.57 -3.26 -11.02
CA LEU A 210 -10.73 -2.13 -10.65
C LEU A 210 -11.06 -0.90 -11.49
N THR A 211 -10.81 0.26 -10.89
CA THR A 211 -11.06 1.58 -11.46
C THR A 211 -9.78 2.41 -11.48
N LYS A 212 -8.82 2.12 -10.58
CA LYS A 212 -7.47 2.68 -10.60
C LYS A 212 -6.41 1.61 -10.27
N ILE A 213 -5.31 1.61 -11.02
CA ILE A 213 -4.12 0.80 -10.73
C ILE A 213 -2.91 1.72 -10.62
N PHE A 214 -2.09 1.55 -9.58
CA PHE A 214 -0.91 2.37 -9.33
C PHE A 214 0.37 1.54 -9.45
N PHE A 215 1.34 2.05 -10.22
CA PHE A 215 2.70 1.51 -10.32
C PHE A 215 3.69 2.62 -9.96
N LEU A 216 4.01 2.75 -8.67
CA LEU A 216 4.81 3.86 -8.16
C LEU A 216 6.21 3.38 -7.78
N PHE A 217 7.21 3.97 -8.42
CA PHE A 217 8.63 3.66 -8.26
C PHE A 217 8.96 2.15 -8.39
N PRO A 218 8.45 1.44 -9.43
CA PRO A 218 8.74 0.02 -9.59
C PRO A 218 10.23 -0.23 -9.87
N ASP A 219 10.71 -1.43 -9.53
CA ASP A 219 12.13 -1.78 -9.76
C ASP A 219 12.48 -1.70 -11.26
N PRO A 220 13.47 -0.86 -11.65
CA PRO A 220 13.83 -0.64 -13.05
C PRO A 220 14.50 -1.84 -13.70
N HIS A 221 15.04 -2.77 -12.92
CA HIS A 221 15.78 -3.94 -13.38
C HIS A 221 16.77 -3.64 -14.51
N PHE A 222 17.70 -2.70 -14.28
CA PHE A 222 18.63 -2.11 -15.27
C PHE A 222 19.35 -3.05 -16.23
N LYS A 223 19.55 -4.32 -15.87
CA LYS A 223 20.26 -5.27 -16.73
C LYS A 223 19.29 -5.83 -17.76
N ALA A 224 19.60 -5.73 -19.06
CA ALA A 224 18.74 -6.21 -20.15
C ALA A 224 18.16 -7.63 -19.93
N ARG A 225 18.99 -8.56 -19.45
CA ARG A 225 18.57 -9.94 -19.10
C ARG A 225 17.48 -10.04 -18.02
N LYS A 226 17.25 -8.96 -17.26
CA LYS A 226 16.25 -8.83 -16.19
C LYS A 226 15.02 -8.03 -16.60
N HIS A 227 14.94 -7.49 -17.83
CA HIS A 227 13.77 -6.71 -18.26
C HIS A 227 12.46 -7.52 -18.21
N LYS A 228 12.54 -8.85 -18.32
CA LYS A 228 11.38 -9.77 -18.13
C LYS A 228 10.77 -9.71 -16.73
N ALA A 229 11.48 -9.20 -15.74
CA ALA A 229 11.00 -9.04 -14.37
C ALA A 229 10.34 -7.68 -14.12
N ARG A 230 10.35 -6.77 -15.11
CA ARG A 230 9.71 -5.46 -14.93
C ARG A 230 8.18 -5.60 -15.00
N ILE A 231 7.48 -4.78 -14.23
CA ILE A 231 6.03 -4.91 -14.00
C ILE A 231 5.18 -4.56 -15.23
N ILE A 232 5.62 -3.67 -16.13
CA ILE A 232 4.88 -3.29 -17.35
C ILE A 232 5.33 -4.10 -18.58
N SER A 233 4.85 -5.32 -18.74
CA SER A 233 5.16 -6.15 -19.93
C SER A 233 3.90 -6.44 -20.76
N PRO A 234 4.01 -6.77 -22.06
CA PRO A 234 2.84 -7.07 -22.89
C PRO A 234 1.90 -8.13 -22.30
N THR A 235 2.44 -9.17 -21.67
CA THR A 235 1.65 -10.21 -21.01
C THR A 235 0.89 -9.67 -19.80
N LEU A 236 1.56 -8.89 -18.96
CA LEU A 236 0.94 -8.31 -17.76
C LEU A 236 -0.08 -7.22 -18.09
N LEU A 237 0.14 -6.45 -19.17
CA LEU A 237 -0.82 -5.46 -19.64
C LEU A 237 -2.18 -6.07 -19.99
N ALA A 238 -2.21 -7.30 -20.51
CA ALA A 238 -3.47 -8.01 -20.76
C ALA A 238 -4.20 -8.35 -19.45
N GLU A 239 -3.48 -8.79 -18.42
CA GLU A 239 -4.07 -9.02 -17.09
C GLU A 239 -4.57 -7.71 -16.47
N TYR A 240 -3.82 -6.61 -16.59
CA TYR A 240 -4.22 -5.29 -16.09
C TYR A 240 -5.46 -4.77 -16.82
N ALA A 241 -5.53 -4.91 -18.15
CA ALA A 241 -6.69 -4.51 -18.93
C ALA A 241 -7.94 -5.38 -18.67
N TYR A 242 -7.75 -6.64 -18.26
CA TYR A 242 -8.84 -7.54 -17.86
C TYR A 242 -9.49 -7.10 -16.55
N VAL A 243 -8.68 -6.82 -15.51
CA VAL A 243 -9.19 -6.45 -14.18
C VAL A 243 -9.62 -4.98 -14.09
N LEU A 244 -9.13 -4.10 -14.97
CA LEU A 244 -9.46 -2.67 -15.00
C LEU A 244 -10.64 -2.38 -15.93
N ARG A 245 -11.68 -1.70 -15.45
CA ARG A 245 -12.86 -1.35 -16.25
C ARG A 245 -12.53 -0.33 -17.35
N PRO A 246 -13.28 -0.30 -18.47
CA PRO A 246 -13.19 0.82 -19.40
C PRO A 246 -13.43 2.16 -18.70
N GLY A 247 -12.62 3.15 -19.05
CA GLY A 247 -12.53 4.44 -18.35
C GLY A 247 -11.69 4.43 -17.06
N GLY A 248 -11.25 3.26 -16.57
CA GLY A 248 -10.32 3.14 -15.45
C GLY A 248 -8.92 3.65 -15.80
N ILE A 249 -8.11 4.01 -14.80
CA ILE A 249 -6.82 4.70 -15.02
C ILE A 249 -5.67 3.91 -14.40
N VAL A 250 -4.59 3.76 -15.19
CA VAL A 250 -3.28 3.31 -14.73
C VAL A 250 -2.40 4.53 -14.46
N TYR A 251 -1.85 4.64 -13.26
CA TYR A 251 -0.88 5.67 -12.86
C TYR A 251 0.51 5.07 -12.78
N THR A 252 1.48 5.74 -13.39
CA THR A 252 2.89 5.34 -13.31
C THR A 252 3.74 6.51 -12.87
N VAL A 253 4.65 6.27 -11.92
CA VAL A 253 5.67 7.23 -11.49
C VAL A 253 6.98 6.50 -11.32
N THR A 254 8.09 7.09 -11.77
CA THR A 254 9.44 6.59 -11.49
C THR A 254 10.44 7.73 -11.53
N ASP A 255 11.56 7.58 -10.82
CA ASP A 255 12.75 8.43 -10.88
C ASP A 255 13.74 8.00 -11.97
N VAL A 256 13.46 6.91 -12.69
CA VAL A 256 14.36 6.37 -13.72
C VAL A 256 13.77 6.63 -15.11
N ARG A 257 14.38 7.57 -15.84
CA ARG A 257 13.95 7.96 -17.20
C ARG A 257 13.80 6.77 -18.16
N ASP A 258 14.78 5.87 -18.19
CA ASP A 258 14.74 4.67 -19.04
C ASP A 258 13.56 3.74 -18.71
N LEU A 259 13.16 3.69 -17.43
CA LEU A 259 12.01 2.90 -17.01
C LEU A 259 10.72 3.60 -17.42
N HIS A 260 10.63 4.92 -17.25
CA HIS A 260 9.50 5.72 -17.72
C HIS A 260 9.26 5.53 -19.22
N GLU A 261 10.29 5.74 -20.04
CA GLU A 261 10.20 5.55 -21.50
C GLU A 261 9.77 4.13 -21.87
N TRP A 262 10.25 3.14 -21.12
CA TRP A 262 9.84 1.75 -21.30
C TRP A 262 8.37 1.52 -20.95
N MET A 263 7.88 2.03 -19.82
CA MET A 263 6.47 1.90 -19.43
C MET A 263 5.56 2.59 -20.44
N VAL A 264 5.88 3.85 -20.79
CA VAL A 264 5.12 4.64 -21.78
C VAL A 264 5.07 3.92 -23.13
N LYS A 265 6.19 3.40 -23.61
CA LYS A 265 6.24 2.65 -24.88
C LYS A 265 5.31 1.43 -24.87
N HIS A 266 5.33 0.63 -23.81
CA HIS A 266 4.55 -0.61 -23.78
C HIS A 266 3.06 -0.33 -23.58
N LEU A 267 2.70 0.62 -22.72
CA LEU A 267 1.31 1.05 -22.54
C LEU A 267 0.75 1.68 -23.81
N THR A 268 1.49 2.56 -24.49
CA THR A 268 1.05 3.19 -25.75
C THR A 268 0.85 2.19 -26.88
N ASN A 269 1.69 1.13 -26.94
CA ASN A 269 1.58 0.10 -27.96
C ASN A 269 0.53 -0.98 -27.64
N PHE A 270 -0.06 -0.96 -26.44
CA PHE A 270 -1.08 -1.93 -26.06
C PHE A 270 -2.47 -1.42 -26.46
N PRO A 271 -3.30 -2.22 -27.16
CA PRO A 271 -4.50 -1.72 -27.84
C PRO A 271 -5.60 -1.19 -26.90
N LEU A 272 -5.58 -1.57 -25.62
CA LEU A 272 -6.61 -1.18 -24.65
C LEU A 272 -6.18 -0.04 -23.73
N PHE A 273 -5.07 0.63 -23.99
CA PHE A 273 -4.62 1.78 -23.21
C PHE A 273 -4.37 3.00 -24.09
N HIS A 274 -4.78 4.17 -23.59
CA HIS A 274 -4.50 5.45 -24.23
C HIS A 274 -3.85 6.40 -23.23
N ARG A 275 -2.78 7.08 -23.65
CA ARG A 275 -2.09 8.04 -22.80
C ARG A 275 -2.99 9.25 -22.56
N ILE A 276 -3.17 9.61 -21.29
CA ILE A 276 -3.80 10.88 -20.94
C ILE A 276 -2.71 11.96 -20.96
N PRO A 277 -2.88 13.06 -21.71
CA PRO A 277 -1.93 14.18 -21.69
C PRO A 277 -1.76 14.73 -20.28
N ASP A 278 -0.52 15.10 -19.92
CA ASP A 278 -0.21 15.53 -18.55
C ASP A 278 -0.93 16.83 -18.17
N ASP A 279 -1.34 17.64 -19.17
CA ASP A 279 -2.12 18.87 -19.02
C ASP A 279 -3.64 18.68 -19.17
N ASP A 280 -4.12 17.44 -19.31
CA ASP A 280 -5.55 17.15 -19.46
C ASP A 280 -6.34 17.53 -18.19
N ALA A 281 -7.51 18.15 -18.38
CA ALA A 281 -8.37 18.63 -17.30
C ALA A 281 -8.80 17.51 -16.33
N SER A 282 -8.89 16.27 -16.81
CA SER A 282 -9.21 15.09 -16.00
C SER A 282 -8.13 14.79 -14.96
N LEU A 283 -6.85 15.06 -15.26
CA LEU A 283 -5.74 14.88 -14.32
C LEU A 283 -5.54 16.07 -13.39
N GLN A 284 -5.76 17.30 -13.88
CA GLN A 284 -5.60 18.52 -13.08
C GLN A 284 -6.48 18.52 -11.82
N HIS A 285 -7.66 17.91 -11.89
CA HIS A 285 -8.61 17.82 -10.79
C HIS A 285 -8.61 16.45 -10.10
N ASP A 286 -7.75 15.51 -10.52
CA ASP A 286 -7.71 14.19 -9.90
C ASP A 286 -6.86 14.24 -8.62
N PRO A 287 -7.47 14.03 -7.44
CA PRO A 287 -6.73 14.06 -6.18
C PRO A 287 -5.68 12.95 -6.06
N CYS A 288 -5.73 11.92 -6.92
CA CYS A 288 -4.69 10.91 -7.00
C CYS A 288 -3.37 11.46 -7.53
N VAL A 289 -3.36 12.49 -8.39
CA VAL A 289 -2.11 13.00 -9.02
C VAL A 289 -1.14 13.55 -7.97
N ASP A 290 -1.64 14.35 -7.03
CA ASP A 290 -0.86 14.82 -5.87
C ASP A 290 -0.34 13.63 -5.05
N ALA A 291 -1.23 12.68 -4.74
CA ALA A 291 -0.90 11.54 -3.91
C ALA A 291 0.21 10.67 -4.54
N VAL A 292 0.11 10.31 -5.83
CA VAL A 292 1.09 9.43 -6.48
C VAL A 292 2.48 10.07 -6.59
N MET A 293 2.55 11.40 -6.65
CA MET A 293 3.81 12.14 -6.76
C MET A 293 4.50 12.32 -5.41
N HIS A 294 3.74 12.50 -4.31
CA HIS A 294 4.28 13.04 -3.05
C HIS A 294 4.07 12.15 -1.82
N SER A 295 3.18 11.15 -1.88
CA SER A 295 2.79 10.40 -0.68
C SER A 295 3.65 9.18 -0.37
N THR A 296 4.28 8.57 -1.38
CA THR A 296 5.11 7.38 -1.20
C THR A 296 6.47 7.73 -0.60
N GLU A 297 7.10 6.77 0.04
CA GLU A 297 8.42 6.99 0.66
C GLU A 297 9.50 7.22 -0.39
N GLU A 298 9.48 6.43 -1.45
CA GLU A 298 10.34 6.59 -2.61
C GLU A 298 10.15 7.99 -3.24
N GLY A 299 8.91 8.47 -3.38
CA GLY A 299 8.63 9.80 -3.90
C GLY A 299 9.22 10.91 -3.04
N ARG A 300 9.01 10.87 -1.72
CA ARG A 300 9.61 11.85 -0.78
C ARG A 300 11.13 11.78 -0.78
N LYS A 301 11.70 10.57 -0.90
CA LYS A 301 13.15 10.38 -1.00
C LYS A 301 13.71 11.02 -2.26
N VAL A 302 13.03 10.90 -3.40
CA VAL A 302 13.45 11.53 -4.66
C VAL A 302 13.46 13.05 -4.51
N GLU A 303 12.44 13.63 -3.88
CA GLU A 303 12.38 15.07 -3.62
C GLU A 303 13.50 15.57 -2.71
N ARG A 304 13.79 14.87 -1.61
CA ARG A 304 14.90 15.22 -0.71
C ARG A 304 16.25 15.22 -1.43
N ASN A 305 16.39 14.40 -2.48
CA ASN A 305 17.60 14.32 -3.29
C ASN A 305 17.54 15.19 -4.54
N GLU A 306 16.55 16.08 -4.67
CA GLU A 306 16.34 16.94 -5.84
C GLU A 306 16.30 16.15 -7.17
N GLY A 307 15.81 14.91 -7.10
CA GLY A 307 15.70 14.03 -8.25
C GLY A 307 14.44 14.28 -9.08
N ASP A 308 14.50 13.93 -10.36
CA ASP A 308 13.35 14.00 -11.24
C ASP A 308 12.32 12.91 -10.92
N LYS A 309 11.03 13.25 -11.07
CA LYS A 309 9.92 12.29 -11.04
C LYS A 309 9.21 12.30 -12.39
N TYR A 310 9.23 11.17 -13.08
CA TYR A 310 8.62 10.98 -14.38
C TYR A 310 7.24 10.33 -14.21
N PHE A 311 6.19 11.12 -14.42
CA PHE A 311 4.79 10.70 -14.32
C PHE A 311 4.22 10.34 -15.70
N ALA A 312 3.30 9.36 -15.75
CA ALA A 312 2.38 9.18 -16.86
C ALA A 312 1.10 8.47 -16.38
N ALA A 313 -0.04 8.83 -16.99
CA ALA A 313 -1.32 8.18 -16.78
C ALA A 313 -1.91 7.66 -18.09
N PHE A 314 -2.63 6.52 -18.01
CA PHE A 314 -3.27 5.88 -19.15
C PHE A 314 -4.69 5.47 -18.80
N VAL A 315 -5.65 5.81 -19.66
CA VAL A 315 -7.04 5.34 -19.55
C VAL A 315 -7.20 3.99 -20.25
N ARG A 316 -7.98 3.08 -19.65
CA ARG A 316 -8.36 1.81 -20.27
C ARG A 316 -9.51 2.05 -21.25
N LEU A 317 -9.31 1.69 -22.52
CA LEU A 317 -10.28 1.84 -23.61
C LEU A 317 -11.32 0.72 -23.59
N ASP A 318 -12.46 0.92 -24.25
CA ASP A 318 -13.45 -0.15 -24.46
C ASP A 318 -12.86 -1.35 -25.20
N ASP A 319 -13.42 -2.54 -24.94
CA ASP A 319 -13.05 -3.72 -25.70
C ASP A 319 -13.51 -3.56 -27.16
N PRO A 320 -12.71 -3.97 -28.15
CA PRO A 320 -13.13 -3.93 -29.53
C PRO A 320 -14.41 -4.77 -29.72
N PRO A 321 -15.33 -4.34 -30.60
CA PRO A 321 -16.53 -5.10 -30.88
C PRO A 321 -16.17 -6.51 -31.39
N VAL A 322 -16.85 -7.52 -30.86
CA VAL A 322 -16.62 -8.91 -31.26
C VAL A 322 -17.19 -9.13 -32.67
N GLY A 323 -16.34 -9.35 -33.67
CA GLY A 323 -16.76 -9.85 -34.99
C GLY A 323 -16.50 -8.97 -36.22
N GLU A 324 -15.66 -7.95 -36.14
CA GLU A 324 -15.17 -7.23 -37.32
C GLU A 324 -13.70 -7.58 -37.61
N GLU A 325 -13.49 -8.77 -38.19
CA GLU A 325 -12.29 -9.12 -39.00
C GLU A 325 -12.71 -9.26 -40.47
#